data_AF-A0A9P6RWA4-F1
#
_entry.id   AF-A0A9P6RWA4-F1
#
_cell.length_a   1.000
_cell.length_b   1.000
_cell.length_c   1.000
_cell.angle_alpha   90.00
_cell.angle_beta   90.00
_cell.angle_gamma   90.00
#
_symmetry.space_group_name_H-M   'P 1'
#
loop_
_entity.id
_entity.type
_entity.pdbx_description
1 polymer ?
#
loop_
_entity_poly.entity_id
_entity_poly.type
_entity_poly.pdbx_seq_one_letter_code
_entity_poly.pdbx_strand_id
1 'polypeptide(L)'
;MSTSFPLPLECLQMIIRQLAYDGDTNTLACLLRTNKHFCSATLPILYKDPFRVLSVNPNIAVARNVPTRLSKLIKLLLCSNPDAPVSDLLRPAFLQDPAEPKDPHSAPEPTSIPYHSLVTSVEIHLPPFLFASIFQSTNTGFGDYLERYELAERFVLEGIFDRHKIGKLTIMPFVATQELCKDLAWAWCANAERIRSLVIPISDVTRYLSIVGRFELLEDVTFVLDKDIREERRLERRATPTEQKVMTRLRAERVQHLEEMVLLVQEHRRLYPNVLATGRGPDTNLSFVKSFELPSAPGDASLYLSPAPDSFLHRCRTLEYFKSTSISIGAVHWAVDERRRYNADIAAGRRPQHALVPLRSFNVKHGNLLAGDQINDVAFAFGSTLESIEIS
;
A
#
# COMPACT_ATOMS: atom_id res chain seq x y z
N MET A 1 -29.34 11.37 -40.56
CA MET A 1 -28.85 11.09 -39.20
C MET A 1 -27.36 11.38 -39.20
N SER A 2 -26.94 12.43 -38.51
CA SER A 2 -25.58 12.95 -38.59
C SER A 2 -24.62 11.98 -37.91
N THR A 3 -23.84 11.25 -38.69
CA THR A 3 -22.72 10.43 -38.25
C THR A 3 -21.56 11.36 -37.91
N SER A 4 -21.67 12.10 -36.80
CA SER A 4 -20.47 12.71 -36.22
C SER A 4 -19.54 11.56 -35.89
N PHE A 5 -18.43 11.45 -36.63
CA PHE A 5 -17.40 10.44 -36.37
C PHE A 5 -17.09 10.47 -34.87
N PRO A 6 -17.35 9.40 -34.12
CA PRO A 6 -16.98 9.38 -32.72
C PRO A 6 -15.48 9.62 -32.64
N LEU A 7 -15.09 10.50 -31.72
CA LEU A 7 -13.68 10.76 -31.42
C LEU A 7 -12.95 9.41 -31.29
N PRO A 8 -11.76 9.24 -31.88
CA PRO A 8 -10.99 8.00 -31.73
C PRO A 8 -10.90 7.61 -30.25
N LEU A 9 -11.06 6.31 -29.97
CA LEU A 9 -11.17 5.79 -28.61
C LEU A 9 -9.98 6.22 -27.75
N GLU A 10 -8.79 6.27 -28.34
CA GLU A 10 -7.54 6.66 -27.69
C GLU A 10 -7.59 8.12 -27.24
N CYS A 11 -8.07 9.02 -28.09
CA CYS A 11 -8.25 10.43 -27.76
C CYS A 11 -9.29 10.61 -26.65
N LEU A 12 -10.39 9.86 -26.71
CA LEU A 12 -11.41 9.88 -25.67
C LEU A 12 -10.86 9.38 -24.32
N GLN A 13 -10.11 8.28 -24.33
CA GLN A 13 -9.46 7.74 -23.14
C GLN A 13 -8.44 8.71 -22.54
N MET A 14 -7.70 9.47 -23.36
CA MET A 14 -6.80 10.51 -22.87
C MET A 14 -7.56 11.61 -22.12
N ILE A 15 -8.68 12.09 -22.68
CA ILE A 15 -9.54 13.08 -22.01
C ILE A 15 -10.07 12.52 -20.69
N ILE A 16 -10.58 11.29 -20.68
CA ILE A 16 -11.11 10.65 -19.47
C ILE A 16 -10.01 10.46 -18.42
N ARG A 17 -8.79 10.06 -18.82
CA ARG A 17 -7.64 9.93 -17.91
C ARG A 17 -7.27 11.26 -17.28
N GLN A 18 -7.30 12.35 -18.05
CA GLN A 18 -7.04 13.69 -17.54
C GLN A 18 -8.11 14.10 -16.51
N LEU A 19 -9.40 13.91 -16.82
CA LEU A 19 -10.49 14.17 -15.88
C LEU A 19 -10.36 13.34 -14.59
N ALA A 20 -9.98 12.06 -14.71
CA ALA A 20 -9.75 11.18 -13.57
C ALA A 20 -8.52 11.61 -12.74
N TYR A 21 -7.48 12.12 -13.40
CA TYR A 21 -6.31 12.70 -12.73
C TYR A 21 -6.65 13.97 -11.97
N ASP A 22 -7.47 14.84 -12.56
CA ASP A 22 -7.95 16.09 -11.97
C ASP A 22 -9.01 15.86 -10.87
N GLY A 23 -9.47 14.62 -10.69
CA GLY A 23 -10.49 14.27 -9.70
C GLY A 23 -11.90 14.75 -10.06
N ASP A 24 -12.18 15.06 -11.34
CA ASP A 24 -13.49 15.52 -11.81
C ASP A 24 -14.51 14.37 -11.91
N THR A 25 -14.91 13.87 -10.74
CA THR A 25 -15.86 12.77 -10.60
C THR A 25 -17.25 13.10 -11.13
N ASN A 26 -17.66 14.37 -11.15
CA ASN A 26 -18.96 14.79 -11.66
C ASN A 26 -19.01 14.63 -13.18
N THR A 27 -18.00 15.12 -13.90
CA THR A 27 -17.93 14.95 -15.36
C THR A 27 -17.82 13.48 -15.73
N LEU A 28 -17.00 12.71 -15.01
CA LEU A 28 -16.88 11.26 -15.23
C LEU A 28 -18.23 10.52 -15.02
N ALA A 29 -18.97 10.87 -13.96
CA ALA A 29 -20.31 10.32 -13.73
C ALA A 29 -21.31 10.71 -14.83
N CYS A 30 -21.22 11.93 -15.36
CA CYS A 30 -22.01 12.34 -16.52
C CYS A 30 -21.65 11.49 -17.76
N LEU A 31 -20.35 11.27 -18.05
CA LEU A 31 -19.91 10.47 -19.19
C LEU A 31 -20.46 9.04 -19.15
N LEU A 32 -20.50 8.40 -17.99
CA LEU A 32 -21.11 7.07 -17.82
C LEU A 32 -22.59 7.01 -18.23
N ARG A 33 -23.30 8.14 -18.18
CA ARG A 33 -24.74 8.24 -18.48
C ARG A 33 -25.05 8.74 -19.89
N THR A 34 -24.05 9.20 -20.65
CA THR A 34 -24.27 9.80 -21.97
C THR A 34 -24.67 8.78 -23.03
N ASN A 35 -23.82 7.77 -23.29
CA ASN A 35 -24.12 6.66 -24.19
C ASN A 35 -23.19 5.46 -23.91
N LYS A 36 -23.46 4.32 -24.57
CA LYS A 36 -22.70 3.07 -24.39
C LYS A 36 -21.21 3.22 -24.71
N HIS A 37 -20.84 4.04 -25.71
CA HIS A 37 -19.45 4.23 -26.11
C HIS A 37 -18.65 4.95 -25.01
N PHE A 38 -19.13 6.09 -24.51
CA PHE A 38 -18.50 6.78 -23.38
C PHE A 38 -18.47 5.90 -22.13
N CYS A 39 -19.58 5.24 -21.80
CA CYS A 39 -19.63 4.32 -20.66
C CYS A 39 -18.54 3.22 -20.76
N SER A 40 -18.42 2.56 -21.92
CA SER A 40 -17.40 1.54 -22.15
C SER A 40 -15.96 2.06 -22.10
N ALA A 41 -15.73 3.31 -22.48
CA ALA A 41 -14.41 3.94 -22.42
C ALA A 41 -14.07 4.44 -21.00
N THR A 42 -15.07 4.89 -20.23
CA THR A 42 -14.90 5.48 -18.91
C THR A 42 -14.77 4.43 -17.81
N LEU A 43 -15.54 3.34 -17.87
CA LEU A 43 -15.57 2.31 -16.83
C LEU A 43 -14.18 1.72 -16.51
N PRO A 44 -13.36 1.27 -17.48
CA PRO A 44 -12.04 0.71 -17.18
C PRO A 44 -11.07 1.71 -16.55
N ILE A 45 -11.27 3.02 -16.77
CA ILE A 45 -10.41 4.06 -16.19
C ILE A 45 -10.83 4.34 -14.74
N LEU A 46 -12.12 4.42 -14.46
CA LEU A 46 -12.66 4.68 -13.12
C LEU A 46 -12.46 3.49 -12.17
N TYR A 47 -12.70 2.28 -12.66
CA TYR A 47 -12.63 1.07 -11.86
C TYR A 47 -11.25 0.41 -11.88
N LYS A 48 -10.26 0.99 -12.58
CA LYS A 48 -8.87 0.54 -12.54
C LYS A 48 -8.37 0.44 -11.09
N ASP A 49 -8.59 1.52 -10.34
CA ASP A 49 -8.35 1.66 -8.90
C ASP A 49 -9.57 2.39 -8.30
N PRO A 50 -10.57 1.64 -7.77
CA PRO A 50 -11.81 2.23 -7.27
C PRO A 50 -11.63 3.11 -6.02
N PHE A 51 -10.47 3.08 -5.37
CA PHE A 51 -10.20 3.84 -4.13
C PHE A 51 -9.34 5.08 -4.34
N ARG A 52 -8.80 5.27 -5.55
CA ARG A 52 -7.91 6.38 -5.92
C ARG A 52 -8.41 7.76 -5.47
N VAL A 53 -9.71 8.02 -5.57
CA VAL A 53 -10.33 9.32 -5.23
C VAL A 53 -10.05 9.70 -3.78
N LEU A 54 -9.91 8.71 -2.89
CA LEU A 54 -9.65 8.92 -1.47
C LEU A 54 -8.19 9.24 -1.18
N SER A 55 -7.27 8.82 -2.06
CA SER A 55 -5.84 9.12 -1.95
C SER A 55 -5.51 10.53 -2.45
N VAL A 56 -6.22 11.04 -3.46
CA VAL A 56 -5.89 12.33 -4.11
C VAL A 56 -6.32 13.53 -3.25
N ASN A 57 -7.39 13.43 -2.47
CA ASN A 57 -7.88 14.56 -1.68
C ASN A 57 -8.37 14.13 -0.28
N PRO A 58 -7.49 14.18 0.75
CA PRO A 58 -7.85 13.79 2.11
C PRO A 58 -8.91 14.72 2.73
N ASN A 59 -9.15 15.92 2.20
CA ASN A 59 -10.22 16.79 2.69
C ASN A 59 -11.60 16.28 2.27
N ILE A 60 -11.71 15.56 1.14
CA ILE A 60 -12.97 14.93 0.71
C ILE A 60 -13.38 13.84 1.71
N ALA A 61 -12.42 13.15 2.32
CA ALA A 61 -12.66 12.13 3.33
C ALA A 61 -13.48 12.63 4.54
N VAL A 62 -13.42 13.93 4.83
CA VAL A 62 -14.15 14.55 5.95
C VAL A 62 -15.64 14.80 5.61
N ALA A 63 -16.04 14.69 4.35
CA ALA A 63 -17.43 14.88 3.96
C ALA A 63 -18.32 13.76 4.53
N ARG A 64 -19.41 14.15 5.21
CA ARG A 64 -20.31 13.26 5.98
C ARG A 64 -20.83 12.03 5.22
N ASN A 65 -20.88 12.07 3.89
CA ASN A 65 -21.44 11.00 3.05
C ASN A 65 -20.41 10.03 2.47
N VAL A 66 -19.10 10.29 2.63
CA VAL A 66 -18.05 9.45 2.06
C VAL A 66 -18.06 8.03 2.63
N PRO A 67 -18.14 7.82 3.96
CA PRO A 67 -18.18 6.47 4.53
C PRO A 67 -19.29 5.58 3.94
N THR A 68 -20.51 6.12 3.83
CA THR A 68 -21.66 5.41 3.29
C THR A 68 -21.49 5.08 1.81
N ARG A 69 -20.97 6.01 1.01
CA ARG A 69 -20.70 5.76 -0.42
C ARG A 69 -19.61 4.71 -0.59
N LEU A 70 -18.58 4.75 0.25
CA LEU A 70 -17.48 3.79 0.20
C LEU A 70 -17.95 2.38 0.57
N SER A 71 -18.74 2.25 1.64
CA SER A 71 -19.35 0.98 2.03
C SER A 71 -20.21 0.40 0.91
N LYS A 72 -21.04 1.23 0.24
CA LYS A 72 -21.81 0.80 -0.93
C LYS A 72 -20.94 0.34 -2.09
N LEU A 73 -19.84 1.04 -2.37
CA LEU A 73 -18.89 0.65 -3.41
C LEU A 73 -18.21 -0.69 -3.07
N ILE A 74 -17.78 -0.87 -1.82
CA ILE A 74 -17.19 -2.12 -1.34
C ILE A 74 -18.19 -3.26 -1.46
N LYS A 75 -19.43 -3.09 -0.97
CA LYS A 75 -20.52 -4.08 -1.12
C LYS A 75 -20.76 -4.43 -2.58
N LEU A 76 -20.84 -3.42 -3.47
CA LEU A 76 -21.00 -3.62 -4.91
C LEU A 76 -19.86 -4.47 -5.50
N LEU A 77 -18.60 -4.12 -5.20
CA LEU A 77 -17.44 -4.82 -5.74
C LEU A 77 -17.37 -6.27 -5.24
N LEU A 78 -17.58 -6.49 -3.94
CA LEU A 78 -17.62 -7.82 -3.34
C LEU A 78 -18.75 -8.67 -3.93
N CYS A 79 -19.98 -8.14 -4.03
CA CYS A 79 -21.11 -8.87 -4.60
C CYS A 79 -20.97 -9.11 -6.11
N SER A 80 -20.22 -8.27 -6.83
CA SER A 80 -19.99 -8.46 -8.26
C SER A 80 -19.02 -9.59 -8.58
N ASN A 81 -18.28 -10.10 -7.58
CA ASN A 81 -17.31 -11.18 -7.74
C ASN A 81 -17.73 -12.42 -6.94
N PRO A 82 -18.40 -13.42 -7.55
CA PRO A 82 -18.87 -14.60 -6.83
C PRO A 82 -17.72 -15.48 -6.29
N ASP A 83 -16.54 -15.40 -6.90
CA ASP A 83 -15.37 -16.19 -6.54
C ASP A 83 -14.50 -15.49 -5.48
N ALA A 84 -14.88 -14.29 -5.04
CA ALA A 84 -14.13 -13.56 -4.03
C ALA A 84 -14.16 -14.32 -2.69
N PRO A 85 -12.99 -14.62 -2.08
CA PRO A 85 -12.95 -15.22 -0.75
C PRO A 85 -13.38 -14.16 0.28
N VAL A 86 -14.68 -14.11 0.59
CA VAL A 86 -15.22 -13.20 1.60
C VAL A 86 -14.98 -13.78 2.99
N SER A 87 -14.06 -13.14 3.73
CA SER A 87 -13.73 -13.53 5.10
C SER A 87 -14.89 -13.30 6.07
N ASP A 88 -14.79 -13.92 7.25
CA ASP A 88 -15.76 -13.75 8.32
C ASP A 88 -15.74 -12.33 8.92
N LEU A 89 -14.69 -11.52 8.66
CA LEU A 89 -14.64 -10.10 9.02
C LEU A 89 -15.41 -9.23 8.02
N LEU A 90 -15.29 -9.52 6.71
CA LEU A 90 -15.95 -8.72 5.67
C LEU A 90 -17.47 -8.88 5.66
N ARG A 91 -17.98 -10.08 5.97
CA ARG A 91 -19.43 -10.34 6.00
C ARG A 91 -20.18 -9.41 6.96
N PRO A 92 -19.85 -9.35 8.26
CA PRO A 92 -20.50 -8.42 9.18
C PRO A 92 -20.15 -6.96 8.87
N ALA A 93 -18.98 -6.65 8.32
CA ALA A 93 -18.63 -5.26 8.02
C ALA A 93 -19.42 -4.67 6.83
N PHE A 94 -19.66 -5.45 5.77
CA PHE A 94 -20.16 -4.91 4.49
C PHE A 94 -21.36 -5.64 3.89
N LEU A 95 -21.61 -6.89 4.27
CA LEU A 95 -22.64 -7.71 3.63
C LEU A 95 -23.88 -7.94 4.49
N GLN A 96 -23.84 -7.65 5.78
CA GLN A 96 -25.06 -7.62 6.60
C GLN A 96 -25.94 -6.45 6.15
N ASP A 97 -27.19 -6.75 5.80
CA ASP A 97 -28.18 -5.69 5.63
C ASP A 97 -28.60 -5.18 7.03
N PRO A 98 -28.42 -3.89 7.34
CA PRO A 98 -28.69 -3.35 8.67
C PRO A 98 -30.18 -3.42 9.07
N ALA A 99 -31.05 -3.73 8.11
CA ALA A 99 -32.43 -4.11 8.32
C ALA A 99 -32.88 -4.84 7.06
N GLU A 100 -32.93 -6.16 7.04
CA GLU A 100 -33.80 -6.82 6.05
C GLU A 100 -35.25 -6.44 6.39
N PRO A 101 -36.00 -5.71 5.53
CA PRO A 101 -37.41 -5.99 5.39
C PRO A 101 -37.54 -7.46 4.97
N LYS A 102 -38.46 -8.20 5.59
CA LYS A 102 -38.70 -9.65 5.45
C LYS A 102 -39.10 -10.13 4.03
N ASP A 103 -38.74 -9.43 2.97
CA ASP A 103 -39.06 -9.84 1.59
C ASP A 103 -37.87 -10.62 0.99
N PRO A 104 -37.92 -11.97 0.98
CA PRO A 104 -36.87 -12.83 0.39
C PRO A 104 -36.69 -12.65 -1.12
N HIS A 105 -37.43 -11.72 -1.75
CA HIS A 105 -37.37 -11.42 -3.18
C HIS A 105 -36.58 -10.14 -3.52
N SER A 106 -36.08 -9.38 -2.54
CA SER A 106 -35.30 -8.15 -2.82
C SER A 106 -33.79 -8.36 -2.86
N ALA A 107 -33.31 -9.55 -3.22
CA ALA A 107 -31.89 -9.72 -3.51
C ALA A 107 -31.52 -8.72 -4.62
N PRO A 108 -30.49 -7.87 -4.44
CA PRO A 108 -30.10 -6.90 -5.47
C PRO A 108 -29.81 -7.67 -6.75
N GLU A 109 -30.54 -7.33 -7.83
CA GLU A 109 -30.32 -7.98 -9.13
C GLU A 109 -28.83 -7.89 -9.47
N PRO A 110 -28.20 -9.01 -9.87
CA PRO A 110 -26.79 -9.01 -10.23
C PRO A 110 -26.58 -7.96 -11.31
N THR A 111 -25.72 -6.98 -11.02
CA THR A 111 -25.45 -5.92 -11.97
C THR A 111 -24.91 -6.54 -13.26
N SER A 112 -25.48 -6.15 -14.40
CA SER A 112 -25.05 -6.67 -15.71
C SER A 112 -23.59 -6.35 -16.07
N ILE A 113 -22.98 -5.42 -15.34
CA ILE A 113 -21.59 -4.98 -15.54
C ILE A 113 -20.69 -5.72 -14.54
N PRO A 114 -19.69 -6.48 -14.99
CA PRO A 114 -18.74 -7.19 -14.13
C PRO A 114 -17.68 -6.22 -13.59
N TYR A 115 -18.05 -5.31 -12.68
CA TYR A 115 -17.15 -4.27 -12.16
C TYR A 115 -15.82 -4.80 -11.62
N HIS A 116 -15.86 -5.94 -10.92
CA HIS A 116 -14.65 -6.61 -10.42
C HIS A 116 -13.63 -6.98 -11.52
N SER A 117 -14.08 -7.22 -12.75
CA SER A 117 -13.19 -7.55 -13.87
C SER A 117 -12.39 -6.34 -14.39
N LEU A 118 -12.80 -5.13 -14.02
CA LEU A 118 -12.16 -3.87 -14.41
C LEU A 118 -11.08 -3.44 -13.41
N VAL A 119 -11.03 -4.06 -12.23
CA VAL A 119 -10.02 -3.77 -11.21
C VAL A 119 -8.69 -4.37 -11.66
N THR A 120 -7.71 -3.50 -11.91
CA THR A 120 -6.35 -3.91 -12.27
C THR A 120 -5.32 -3.35 -11.30
N SER A 121 -5.71 -2.51 -10.36
CA SER A 121 -4.88 -2.03 -9.26
C SER A 121 -5.63 -2.20 -7.94
N VAL A 122 -4.95 -2.77 -6.96
CA VAL A 122 -5.45 -2.96 -5.59
C VAL A 122 -4.59 -2.13 -4.66
N GLU A 123 -4.94 -0.85 -4.55
CA GLU A 123 -4.25 0.17 -3.75
C GLU A 123 -5.18 0.70 -2.65
N ILE A 124 -5.36 -0.07 -1.58
CA ILE A 124 -6.23 0.33 -0.46
C ILE A 124 -5.46 1.25 0.50
N HIS A 125 -5.36 2.52 0.14
CA HIS A 125 -4.79 3.57 0.98
C HIS A 125 -5.89 4.37 1.68
N LEU A 126 -6.55 3.73 2.64
CA LEU A 126 -7.62 4.38 3.39
C LEU A 126 -7.07 4.92 4.71
N PRO A 127 -7.22 6.24 4.97
CA PRO A 127 -6.86 6.80 6.24
C PRO A 127 -7.59 6.07 7.38
N PRO A 128 -6.92 5.73 8.48
CA PRO A 128 -7.52 4.96 9.56
C PRO A 128 -8.79 5.60 10.15
N PHE A 129 -8.86 6.94 10.19
CA PHE A 129 -10.03 7.67 10.67
C PHE A 129 -11.27 7.50 9.76
N LEU A 130 -11.07 7.30 8.45
CA LEU A 130 -12.18 7.09 7.52
C LEU A 130 -12.89 5.77 7.79
N PHE A 131 -12.12 4.71 8.01
CA PHE A 131 -12.71 3.43 8.36
C PHE A 131 -13.29 3.40 9.76
N ALA A 132 -12.69 4.09 10.73
CA ALA A 132 -13.34 4.27 12.02
C ALA A 132 -14.72 4.92 11.85
N SER A 133 -14.85 5.86 10.90
CA SER A 133 -16.14 6.47 10.56
C SER A 133 -17.08 5.50 9.82
N ILE A 134 -16.57 4.64 8.92
CA ILE A 134 -17.34 3.56 8.29
C ILE A 134 -17.85 2.60 9.36
N PHE A 135 -16.95 2.10 10.20
CA PHE A 135 -17.23 1.23 11.35
C PHE A 135 -18.35 1.80 12.22
N GLN A 136 -18.27 3.09 12.58
CA GLN A 136 -19.29 3.74 13.41
C GLN A 136 -20.62 3.98 12.66
N SER A 137 -20.58 4.20 11.35
CA SER A 137 -21.77 4.59 10.58
C SER A 137 -22.54 3.44 9.95
N THR A 138 -21.91 2.28 9.70
CA THR A 138 -22.53 1.25 8.87
C THR A 138 -23.01 0.01 9.60
N ASN A 139 -22.51 -0.34 10.79
CA ASN A 139 -23.03 -1.53 11.46
C ASN A 139 -22.74 -1.61 12.97
N THR A 140 -23.79 -1.52 13.80
CA THR A 140 -23.70 -1.89 15.22
C THR A 140 -23.30 -3.37 15.39
N GLY A 141 -23.73 -4.24 14.48
CA GLY A 141 -23.45 -5.68 14.50
C GLY A 141 -21.99 -6.04 14.28
N PHE A 142 -21.16 -5.17 13.69
CA PHE A 142 -19.73 -5.45 13.56
C PHE A 142 -19.01 -5.26 14.91
N GLY A 143 -19.42 -4.28 15.72
CA GLY A 143 -18.94 -4.16 17.11
C GLY A 143 -19.29 -5.41 17.93
N ASP A 144 -20.56 -5.83 17.88
CA ASP A 144 -21.04 -7.04 18.56
C ASP A 144 -20.28 -8.30 18.09
N TYR A 145 -19.95 -8.37 16.80
CA TYR A 145 -19.13 -9.44 16.24
C TYR A 145 -17.72 -9.45 16.86
N LEU A 146 -17.04 -8.29 16.90
CA LEU A 146 -15.69 -8.22 17.48
C LEU A 146 -15.66 -8.60 18.96
N GLU A 147 -16.70 -8.24 19.72
CA GLU A 147 -16.84 -8.64 21.12
C GLU A 147 -17.13 -10.14 21.27
N ARG A 148 -18.09 -10.67 20.50
CA ARG A 148 -18.51 -12.08 20.56
C ARG A 148 -17.37 -13.06 20.27
N TYR A 149 -16.46 -12.70 19.38
CA TYR A 149 -15.32 -13.53 18.98
C TYR A 149 -14.01 -13.14 19.67
N GLU A 150 -14.08 -12.32 20.73
CA GLU A 150 -12.91 -11.88 21.52
C GLU A 150 -11.83 -11.16 20.68
N LEU A 151 -12.20 -10.67 19.49
CA LEU A 151 -11.30 -9.97 18.58
C LEU A 151 -10.99 -8.56 19.07
N ALA A 152 -11.92 -7.92 19.78
CA ALA A 152 -11.72 -6.59 20.33
C ALA A 152 -10.53 -6.55 21.30
N GLU A 153 -10.45 -7.51 22.23
CA GLU A 153 -9.35 -7.60 23.19
C GLU A 153 -8.03 -7.92 22.48
N ARG A 154 -8.05 -8.89 21.56
CA ARG A 154 -6.90 -9.24 20.72
C ARG A 154 -6.37 -8.02 19.95
N PHE A 155 -7.23 -7.26 19.29
CA PHE A 155 -6.85 -6.07 18.53
C PHE A 155 -6.27 -4.98 19.43
N VAL A 156 -6.85 -4.76 20.61
CA VAL A 156 -6.30 -3.82 21.60
C VAL A 156 -4.92 -4.28 22.07
N LEU A 157 -4.69 -5.59 22.22
CA LEU A 157 -3.40 -6.19 22.57
C LEU A 157 -2.38 -6.18 21.42
N GLU A 158 -2.80 -6.30 20.17
CA GLU A 158 -1.87 -6.22 19.03
C GLU A 158 -1.49 -4.77 18.71
N GLY A 159 -2.38 -3.81 18.95
CA GLY A 159 -2.15 -2.37 18.79
C GLY A 159 -1.40 -1.70 19.95
N ILE A 160 -0.50 -2.41 20.65
CA ILE A 160 0.24 -1.87 21.80
C ILE A 160 1.03 -0.60 21.43
N PHE A 161 1.61 -0.59 20.22
CA PHE A 161 2.40 0.52 19.69
C PHE A 161 1.54 1.77 19.44
N ASP A 162 0.28 1.59 19.07
CA ASP A 162 -0.63 2.71 18.76
C ASP A 162 -1.32 3.28 19.99
N ARG A 163 -1.37 2.55 21.12
CA ARG A 163 -2.05 3.01 22.35
C ARG A 163 -1.57 4.38 22.82
N HIS A 164 -0.27 4.61 22.68
CA HIS A 164 0.39 5.82 23.14
C HIS A 164 0.09 7.04 22.25
N LYS A 165 -0.31 6.80 21.01
CA LYS A 165 -0.60 7.85 20.01
C LYS A 165 -2.08 8.19 19.96
N ILE A 166 -2.97 7.20 20.03
CA ILE A 166 -4.38 7.38 19.63
C ILE A 166 -5.36 7.22 20.82
N GLY A 167 -4.92 6.71 21.97
CA GLY A 167 -5.77 6.48 23.15
C GLY A 167 -6.58 5.18 23.07
N LYS A 168 -7.07 4.66 24.21
CA LYS A 168 -7.59 3.28 24.28
C LYS A 168 -8.82 3.01 23.39
N LEU A 169 -9.72 4.00 23.28
CA LEU A 169 -11.01 3.86 22.58
C LEU A 169 -10.88 3.84 21.05
N THR A 170 -9.73 4.19 20.51
CA THR A 170 -9.50 4.33 19.05
C THR A 170 -8.61 3.23 18.47
N ILE A 171 -7.85 2.50 19.32
CA ILE A 171 -6.97 1.40 18.87
C ILE A 171 -7.79 0.29 18.22
N MET A 172 -8.90 -0.13 18.84
CA MET A 172 -9.69 -1.24 18.31
C MET A 172 -10.21 -0.92 16.90
N PRO A 173 -10.88 0.21 16.65
CA PRO A 173 -11.28 0.57 15.28
C PRO A 173 -10.10 0.67 14.32
N PHE A 174 -8.95 1.15 14.78
CA PHE A 174 -7.74 1.26 13.96
C PHE A 174 -7.20 -0.09 13.51
N VAL A 175 -7.03 -1.04 14.44
CA VAL A 175 -6.52 -2.38 14.11
C VAL A 175 -7.56 -3.16 13.30
N ALA A 176 -8.84 -3.09 13.67
CA ALA A 176 -9.92 -3.71 12.89
C ALA A 176 -9.96 -3.19 11.45
N THR A 177 -9.70 -1.89 11.25
CA THR A 177 -9.57 -1.28 9.93
C THR A 177 -8.45 -1.93 9.12
N GLN A 178 -7.27 -2.10 9.70
CA GLN A 178 -6.13 -2.70 9.01
C GLN A 178 -6.44 -4.13 8.56
N GLU A 179 -7.07 -4.92 9.43
CA GLU A 179 -7.49 -6.29 9.09
C GLU A 179 -8.58 -6.31 8.01
N LEU A 180 -9.55 -5.40 8.05
CA LEU A 180 -10.54 -5.24 6.97
C LEU A 180 -9.88 -4.86 5.64
N CYS A 181 -8.91 -3.94 5.64
CA CYS A 181 -8.17 -3.59 4.43
C CYS A 181 -7.44 -4.79 3.83
N LYS A 182 -6.78 -5.61 4.66
CA LYS A 182 -6.10 -6.83 4.22
C LYS A 182 -7.07 -7.79 3.55
N ASP A 183 -8.18 -8.07 4.22
CA ASP A 183 -9.20 -8.98 3.70
C ASP A 183 -9.88 -8.46 2.44
N LEU A 184 -10.11 -7.15 2.33
CA LEU A 184 -10.62 -6.53 1.11
C LEU A 184 -9.63 -6.65 -0.05
N ALA A 185 -8.36 -6.32 0.19
CA ALA A 185 -7.31 -6.43 -0.83
C ALA A 185 -7.18 -7.88 -1.31
N TRP A 186 -7.22 -8.84 -0.37
CA TRP A 186 -7.21 -10.25 -0.66
C TRP A 186 -8.42 -10.70 -1.48
N ALA A 187 -9.63 -10.29 -1.08
CA ALA A 187 -10.87 -10.63 -1.78
C ALA A 187 -10.87 -10.16 -3.25
N TRP A 188 -10.27 -8.99 -3.54
CA TRP A 188 -10.15 -8.50 -4.92
C TRP A 188 -9.04 -9.17 -5.72
N CYS A 189 -8.09 -9.83 -5.07
CA CYS A 189 -7.11 -10.70 -5.74
C CYS A 189 -7.68 -12.04 -6.18
N ALA A 190 -9.00 -12.28 -6.05
CA ALA A 190 -9.65 -13.44 -6.67
C ALA A 190 -9.45 -13.50 -8.19
N ASN A 191 -9.25 -12.36 -8.86
CA ASN A 191 -8.84 -12.24 -10.27
C ASN A 191 -7.38 -11.81 -10.41
N ALA A 192 -6.48 -12.48 -9.68
CA ALA A 192 -5.04 -12.18 -9.65
C ALA A 192 -4.39 -12.02 -11.04
N GLU A 193 -4.88 -12.73 -12.05
CA GLU A 193 -4.36 -12.72 -13.43
C GLU A 193 -4.48 -11.34 -14.11
N ARG A 194 -5.35 -10.47 -13.61
CA ARG A 194 -5.59 -9.13 -14.16
C ARG A 194 -4.92 -8.02 -13.37
N ILE A 195 -4.40 -8.32 -12.19
CA ILE A 195 -3.82 -7.33 -11.29
C ILE A 195 -2.45 -6.92 -11.84
N ARG A 196 -2.30 -5.61 -12.06
CA ARG A 196 -1.07 -4.96 -12.53
C ARG A 196 -0.34 -4.19 -11.44
N SER A 197 -1.07 -3.64 -10.48
CA SER A 197 -0.51 -2.96 -9.31
C SER A 197 -1.14 -3.53 -8.05
N LEU A 198 -0.31 -3.82 -7.04
CA LEU A 198 -0.78 -4.43 -5.80
C LEU A 198 -0.06 -3.86 -4.59
N VAL A 199 -0.84 -3.44 -3.59
CA VAL A 199 -0.32 -3.06 -2.28
C VAL A 199 -0.53 -4.21 -1.30
N ILE A 200 0.56 -4.75 -0.75
CA ILE A 200 0.54 -5.86 0.20
C ILE A 200 1.01 -5.37 1.57
N PRO A 201 0.16 -5.40 2.61
CA PRO A 201 0.61 -5.32 4.00
C PRO A 201 1.61 -6.44 4.28
N ILE A 202 2.80 -6.12 4.80
CA ILE A 202 3.87 -7.12 5.00
C ILE A 202 3.40 -8.26 5.89
N SER A 203 2.59 -7.96 6.92
CA SER A 203 2.03 -9.00 7.79
C SER A 203 1.04 -9.95 7.12
N ASP A 204 0.74 -9.73 5.84
CA ASP A 204 -0.21 -10.52 5.06
C ASP A 204 0.42 -11.22 3.85
N VAL A 205 1.73 -11.09 3.67
CA VAL A 205 2.44 -11.52 2.46
C VAL A 205 2.33 -13.03 2.21
N THR A 206 2.22 -13.84 3.27
CA THR A 206 2.06 -15.30 3.19
C THR A 206 0.86 -15.71 2.35
N ARG A 207 -0.25 -14.96 2.43
CA ARG A 207 -1.45 -15.25 1.62
C ARG A 207 -1.15 -15.08 0.13
N TYR A 208 -0.46 -14.01 -0.24
CA TYR A 208 -0.11 -13.71 -1.64
C TYR A 208 0.92 -14.66 -2.21
N LEU A 209 1.85 -15.16 -1.39
CA LEU A 209 2.78 -16.22 -1.78
C LEU A 209 2.06 -17.45 -2.33
N SER A 210 0.95 -17.85 -1.71
CA SER A 210 0.19 -19.04 -2.12
C SER A 210 -0.42 -18.94 -3.52
N ILE A 211 -0.62 -17.72 -4.03
CA ILE A 211 -1.20 -17.45 -5.35
C ILE A 211 -0.24 -16.71 -6.27
N VAL A 212 1.06 -16.65 -5.95
CA VAL A 212 2.03 -15.84 -6.69
C VAL A 212 2.07 -16.21 -8.18
N GLY A 213 1.86 -17.50 -8.49
CA GLY A 213 1.76 -18.01 -9.86
C GLY A 213 0.43 -17.72 -10.57
N ARG A 214 -0.39 -16.80 -10.06
CA ARG A 214 -1.54 -16.23 -10.78
C ARG A 214 -1.31 -14.79 -11.19
N PHE A 215 -0.27 -14.11 -10.68
CA PHE A 215 -0.01 -12.70 -10.95
C PHE A 215 0.74 -12.46 -12.27
N GLU A 216 0.21 -12.98 -13.39
CA GLU A 216 0.89 -12.95 -14.71
C GLU A 216 1.16 -11.53 -15.23
N LEU A 217 0.33 -10.57 -14.84
CA LEU A 217 0.38 -9.18 -15.31
C LEU A 217 0.86 -8.19 -14.24
N LEU A 218 1.37 -8.67 -13.09
CA LEU A 218 1.76 -7.80 -11.98
C LEU A 218 3.05 -7.03 -12.30
N GLU A 219 2.87 -5.76 -12.66
CA GLU A 219 3.91 -4.81 -13.07
C GLU A 219 4.50 -4.03 -11.87
N ASP A 220 3.71 -3.73 -10.84
CA ASP A 220 4.11 -2.98 -9.64
C ASP A 220 3.61 -3.67 -8.37
N VAL A 221 4.50 -3.85 -7.38
CA VAL A 221 4.12 -4.31 -6.05
C VAL A 221 4.69 -3.39 -4.98
N THR A 222 3.83 -2.95 -4.07
CA THR A 222 4.18 -2.08 -2.96
C THR A 222 3.90 -2.78 -1.64
N PHE A 223 4.93 -3.00 -0.84
CA PHE A 223 4.84 -3.57 0.49
C PHE A 223 4.72 -2.47 1.53
N VAL A 224 3.70 -2.57 2.39
CA VAL A 224 3.44 -1.60 3.46
C VAL A 224 3.73 -2.25 4.81
N LEU A 225 4.53 -1.56 5.64
CA LEU A 225 4.68 -1.90 7.06
C LEU A 225 3.42 -1.48 7.80
N ASP A 226 2.44 -2.38 7.89
CA ASP A 226 1.13 -2.10 8.48
C ASP A 226 1.13 -2.20 10.01
N LYS A 227 1.92 -3.11 10.59
CA LYS A 227 2.15 -3.17 12.04
C LYS A 227 3.37 -2.33 12.38
N ASP A 228 3.19 -1.26 13.16
CA ASP A 228 4.27 -0.37 13.59
C ASP A 228 5.14 -1.07 14.65
N ILE A 229 5.88 -2.09 14.26
CA ILE A 229 6.81 -2.83 15.11
C ILE A 229 8.11 -2.02 15.16
N ARG A 230 8.02 -0.79 15.64
CA ARG A 230 9.20 0.01 15.98
C ARG A 230 9.79 -0.51 17.26
N GLU A 231 11.11 -0.48 17.32
CA GLU A 231 11.85 -0.58 18.58
C GLU A 231 11.70 0.72 19.37
N GLU A 232 10.49 1.03 19.84
CA GLU A 232 10.33 2.08 20.83
C GLU A 232 10.88 1.56 22.17
N ARG A 233 12.18 1.75 22.41
CA ARG A 233 12.85 1.40 23.68
C ARG A 233 12.11 1.95 24.91
N ARG A 234 11.34 3.03 24.74
CA ARG A 234 10.48 3.61 25.79
C ARG A 234 9.29 2.70 26.13
N LEU A 235 8.68 2.04 25.15
CA LEU A 235 7.59 1.10 25.36
C LEU A 235 8.07 -0.16 26.06
N GLU A 236 9.22 -0.71 25.67
CA GLU A 236 9.80 -1.89 26.32
C GLU A 236 10.00 -1.71 27.83
N ARG A 237 10.45 -0.53 28.25
CA ARG A 237 10.66 -0.23 29.68
C ARG A 237 9.37 -0.14 30.47
N ARG A 238 8.24 0.13 29.81
CA ARG A 238 6.93 0.33 30.43
C ARG A 238 5.96 -0.84 30.20
N ALA A 239 6.33 -1.77 29.31
CA ALA A 239 5.49 -2.87 28.92
C ALA A 239 5.30 -3.84 30.08
N THR A 240 4.06 -4.26 30.27
CA THR A 240 3.75 -5.39 31.15
C THR A 240 4.39 -6.68 30.63
N PRO A 241 4.57 -7.72 31.46
CA PRO A 241 5.12 -8.99 31.01
C PRO A 241 4.35 -9.60 29.82
N THR A 242 3.03 -9.42 29.77
CA THR A 242 2.19 -9.84 28.65
C THR A 242 2.50 -9.06 27.38
N GLU A 243 2.59 -7.73 27.48
CA GLU A 243 2.94 -6.87 26.33
C GLU A 243 4.36 -7.16 25.83
N GLN A 244 5.32 -7.44 26.72
CA GLN A 244 6.67 -7.84 26.33
C GLN A 244 6.68 -9.13 25.51
N LYS A 245 5.88 -10.14 25.91
CA LYS A 245 5.71 -11.37 25.13
C LYS A 245 5.13 -11.09 23.75
N VAL A 246 4.11 -10.24 23.66
CA VAL A 246 3.50 -9.85 22.38
C VAL A 246 4.51 -9.11 21.49
N MET A 247 5.27 -8.16 22.03
CA MET A 247 6.30 -7.43 21.27
C MET A 247 7.40 -8.35 20.74
N THR A 248 7.89 -9.29 21.56
CA THR A 248 8.88 -10.28 21.11
C THR A 248 8.33 -11.14 19.98
N ARG A 249 7.07 -11.60 20.09
CA ARG A 249 6.39 -12.36 19.04
C ARG A 249 6.28 -11.56 17.75
N LEU A 250 5.77 -10.33 17.83
CA LEU A 250 5.61 -9.44 16.67
C LEU A 250 6.95 -9.17 15.96
N ARG A 251 8.06 -9.03 16.71
CA ARG A 251 9.39 -8.88 16.09
C ARG A 251 9.82 -10.12 15.32
N ALA A 252 9.61 -11.31 15.89
CA ALA A 252 9.91 -12.55 15.19
C ALA A 252 9.05 -12.69 13.92
N GLU A 253 7.75 -12.44 14.03
CA GLU A 253 6.82 -12.40 12.90
C GLU A 253 7.27 -11.39 11.83
N ARG A 254 7.74 -10.20 12.23
CA ARG A 254 8.25 -9.20 11.29
C ARG A 254 9.41 -9.74 10.46
N VAL A 255 10.42 -10.34 11.10
CA VAL A 255 11.57 -10.89 10.37
C VAL A 255 11.09 -11.94 9.37
N GLN A 256 10.22 -12.86 9.81
CA GLN A 256 9.62 -13.87 8.93
C GLN A 256 8.88 -13.24 7.75
N HIS A 257 8.00 -12.27 7.98
CA HIS A 257 7.23 -11.63 6.90
C HIS A 257 8.13 -10.89 5.90
N LEU A 258 9.26 -10.33 6.35
CA LEU A 258 10.23 -9.70 5.46
C LEU A 258 10.95 -10.73 4.58
N GLU A 259 11.27 -11.91 5.13
CA GLU A 259 11.80 -13.04 4.35
C GLU A 259 10.78 -13.55 3.33
N GLU A 260 9.52 -13.67 3.72
CA GLU A 260 8.42 -14.09 2.84
C GLU A 260 8.15 -13.07 1.73
N MET A 261 8.25 -11.77 2.03
CA MET A 261 8.23 -10.71 1.02
C MET A 261 9.35 -10.90 -0.01
N VAL A 262 10.55 -11.27 0.43
CA VAL A 262 11.66 -11.58 -0.49
C VAL A 262 11.31 -12.75 -1.37
N LEU A 263 10.80 -13.82 -0.76
CA LEU A 263 10.41 -15.03 -1.46
C LEU A 263 9.32 -14.73 -2.51
N LEU A 264 8.36 -13.86 -2.20
CA LEU A 264 7.28 -13.49 -3.12
C LEU A 264 7.83 -12.85 -4.39
N VAL A 265 8.73 -11.87 -4.23
CA VAL A 265 9.36 -11.19 -5.36
C VAL A 265 10.23 -12.15 -6.16
N GLN A 266 10.97 -13.04 -5.49
CA GLN A 266 11.82 -14.04 -6.15
C GLN A 266 11.00 -15.04 -6.95
N GLU A 267 9.95 -15.62 -6.36
CA GLU A 267 9.08 -16.58 -7.03
C GLU A 267 8.32 -15.94 -8.19
N HIS A 268 7.79 -14.73 -8.01
CA HIS A 268 7.12 -14.01 -9.09
C HIS A 268 8.04 -13.79 -10.29
N ARG A 269 9.27 -13.32 -10.07
CA ARG A 269 10.25 -13.13 -11.15
C ARG A 269 10.70 -14.44 -11.79
N ARG A 270 10.78 -15.52 -11.02
CA ARG A 270 11.12 -16.86 -11.54
C ARG A 270 10.04 -17.35 -12.49
N LEU A 271 8.77 -17.10 -12.17
CA LEU A 271 7.61 -17.50 -12.97
C LEU A 271 7.37 -16.55 -14.16
N TYR A 272 7.55 -15.24 -13.97
CA TYR A 272 7.26 -14.19 -14.95
C TYR A 272 8.45 -13.25 -15.16
N PRO A 273 9.49 -13.71 -15.87
CA PRO A 273 10.65 -12.87 -16.16
C PRO A 273 10.23 -11.59 -16.90
N ASN A 274 10.72 -10.44 -16.43
CA ASN A 274 10.51 -9.11 -17.02
C ASN A 274 9.12 -8.46 -16.86
N VAL A 275 8.18 -9.08 -16.12
CA VAL A 275 6.86 -8.45 -15.87
C VAL A 275 6.96 -7.42 -14.74
N LEU A 276 7.55 -7.81 -13.60
CA LEU A 276 7.65 -6.93 -12.44
C LEU A 276 8.68 -5.81 -12.70
N ALA A 277 8.18 -4.60 -12.95
CA ALA A 277 8.96 -3.42 -13.24
C ALA A 277 9.44 -2.71 -11.95
N THR A 278 8.60 -2.70 -10.92
CA THR A 278 8.85 -2.00 -9.65
C THR A 278 8.45 -2.87 -8.46
N GLY A 279 9.31 -2.89 -7.43
CA GLY A 279 9.00 -3.53 -6.14
C GLY A 279 9.44 -2.60 -5.02
N ARG A 280 8.52 -2.22 -4.12
CA ARG A 280 8.80 -1.26 -3.03
C ARG A 280 8.64 -1.98 -1.70
N GLY A 281 9.68 -2.10 -0.87
CA GLY A 281 9.57 -2.78 0.43
C GLY A 281 10.83 -2.73 1.28
N PRO A 282 10.71 -2.77 2.62
CA PRO A 282 11.76 -2.36 3.54
C PRO A 282 12.89 -3.38 3.76
N ASP A 283 12.87 -4.65 3.32
CA ASP A 283 14.00 -5.58 3.61
C ASP A 283 14.20 -6.74 2.59
N THR A 284 14.05 -6.49 1.28
CA THR A 284 14.17 -7.55 0.24
C THR A 284 15.62 -7.84 -0.21
N ASN A 285 15.88 -8.96 -0.93
CA ASN A 285 17.00 -9.02 -1.87
C ASN A 285 16.68 -8.05 -3.02
N LEU A 286 16.96 -6.77 -2.78
CA LEU A 286 16.57 -5.64 -3.60
C LEU A 286 17.52 -5.42 -4.78
N SER A 287 18.35 -6.42 -5.12
CA SER A 287 19.35 -6.30 -6.19
C SER A 287 18.74 -5.94 -7.55
N PHE A 288 17.43 -6.03 -7.69
CA PHE A 288 16.69 -5.66 -8.89
C PHE A 288 15.61 -4.57 -8.69
N VAL A 289 15.51 -3.98 -7.49
CA VAL A 289 14.59 -2.87 -7.23
C VAL A 289 15.18 -1.59 -7.79
N LYS A 290 14.42 -0.94 -8.68
CA LYS A 290 14.82 0.33 -9.31
C LYS A 290 14.32 1.56 -8.57
N SER A 291 13.16 1.48 -7.93
CA SER A 291 12.56 2.60 -7.22
C SER A 291 12.11 2.18 -5.84
N PHE A 292 12.47 2.97 -4.84
CA PHE A 292 12.07 2.77 -3.45
C PHE A 292 11.47 4.07 -2.91
N GLU A 293 10.22 3.97 -2.46
CA GLU A 293 9.50 5.10 -1.86
C GLU A 293 9.02 4.71 -0.45
N LEU A 294 9.51 5.42 0.56
CA LEU A 294 8.95 5.35 1.92
C LEU A 294 7.73 6.28 1.98
N PRO A 295 6.52 5.77 2.24
CA PRO A 295 5.32 6.59 2.23
C PRO A 295 5.40 7.69 3.29
N SER A 296 5.14 8.92 2.86
CA SER A 296 4.95 10.07 3.74
C SER A 296 3.60 9.93 4.42
N ALA A 297 3.56 9.60 5.70
CA ALA A 297 2.30 9.64 6.43
C ALA A 297 1.75 11.08 6.45
N PRO A 298 0.46 11.30 6.13
CA PRO A 298 -0.17 12.61 6.26
C PRO A 298 -0.43 12.90 7.74
N GLY A 299 0.33 13.84 8.31
CA GLY A 299 0.22 14.24 9.71
C GLY A 299 1.59 14.25 10.37
N ASP A 300 2.06 15.45 10.66
CA ASP A 300 3.35 15.79 11.27
C ASP A 300 3.81 14.79 12.35
N ALA A 301 4.88 14.05 12.08
CA ALA A 301 5.56 13.24 13.07
C ALA A 301 7.03 13.08 12.68
N SER A 302 7.87 14.01 13.13
CA SER A 302 9.33 13.93 13.17
C SER A 302 9.87 12.79 14.07
N LEU A 303 9.25 11.61 14.07
CA LEU A 303 9.50 10.47 14.97
C LEU A 303 9.77 9.14 14.23
N TYR A 304 10.15 9.19 12.94
CA TYR A 304 10.42 8.02 12.10
C TYR A 304 11.83 7.42 12.22
N LEU A 305 12.62 7.82 13.21
CA LEU A 305 13.97 7.26 13.42
C LEU A 305 13.90 5.98 14.28
N SER A 306 13.64 4.84 13.64
CA SER A 306 14.10 3.54 14.13
C SER A 306 15.53 3.31 13.64
N PRO A 307 16.44 2.70 14.42
CA PRO A 307 17.87 2.59 14.06
C PRO A 307 18.21 1.44 13.11
N ALA A 308 17.27 0.91 12.31
CA ALA A 308 17.55 -0.23 11.42
C ALA A 308 16.92 -0.25 10.00
N PRO A 309 16.38 0.84 9.40
CA PRO A 309 16.18 0.87 7.94
C PRO A 309 17.52 0.93 7.17
N ASP A 310 18.64 1.03 7.86
CA ASP A 310 19.98 1.22 7.27
C ASP A 310 20.61 -0.09 6.77
N SER A 311 20.05 -1.23 7.17
CA SER A 311 20.59 -2.55 6.86
C SER A 311 20.08 -3.16 5.55
N PHE A 312 19.16 -2.53 4.82
CA PHE A 312 18.66 -3.13 3.57
C PHE A 312 19.10 -2.42 2.31
N LEU A 313 19.37 -1.11 2.35
CA LEU A 313 19.75 -0.34 1.16
C LEU A 313 21.00 -0.90 0.46
N HIS A 314 21.93 -1.48 1.22
CA HIS A 314 23.13 -2.13 0.68
C HIS A 314 22.83 -3.38 -0.17
N ARG A 315 21.61 -3.90 -0.09
CA ARG A 315 21.10 -5.02 -0.91
C ARG A 315 20.47 -4.51 -2.21
N CYS A 316 20.19 -3.21 -2.35
CA CYS A 316 19.56 -2.59 -3.52
C CYS A 316 20.54 -2.30 -4.67
N ARG A 317 21.10 -3.33 -5.30
CA ARG A 317 22.16 -3.17 -6.32
C ARG A 317 21.74 -2.45 -7.60
N THR A 318 20.46 -2.35 -7.90
CA THR A 318 19.92 -1.59 -9.05
C THR A 318 19.11 -0.38 -8.65
N LEU A 319 19.25 0.13 -7.41
CA LEU A 319 18.47 1.28 -6.96
C LEU A 319 18.78 2.50 -7.82
N GLU A 320 17.79 3.01 -8.55
CA GLU A 320 17.88 4.19 -9.41
C GLU A 320 17.16 5.40 -8.77
N TYR A 321 16.07 5.17 -8.02
CA TYR A 321 15.27 6.21 -7.39
C TYR A 321 15.05 5.90 -5.90
N PHE A 322 15.37 6.86 -5.03
CA PHE A 322 15.09 6.78 -3.59
C PHE A 322 14.30 8.01 -3.16
N LYS A 323 13.14 7.78 -2.53
CA LYS A 323 12.32 8.82 -1.93
C LYS A 323 11.97 8.49 -0.50
N SER A 324 12.23 9.41 0.41
CA SER A 324 11.87 9.25 1.83
C SER A 324 11.47 10.56 2.47
N THR A 325 10.72 10.51 3.57
CA THR A 325 10.47 11.68 4.43
C THR A 325 11.57 11.94 5.45
N SER A 326 12.49 11.00 5.62
CA SER A 326 13.63 11.12 6.52
C SER A 326 14.66 10.06 6.20
N ILE A 327 15.94 10.34 6.47
CA ILE A 327 17.00 9.34 6.40
C ILE A 327 17.74 9.31 7.75
N SER A 328 18.00 8.11 8.26
CA SER A 328 18.75 7.91 9.49
C SER A 328 20.21 8.31 9.31
N ILE A 329 20.87 8.69 10.40
CA ILE A 329 22.32 8.91 10.41
C ILE A 329 22.99 7.56 10.13
N GLY A 330 23.84 7.51 9.10
CA GLY A 330 24.54 6.29 8.71
C GLY A 330 23.81 5.38 7.73
N ALA A 331 22.61 5.73 7.27
CA ALA A 331 21.84 4.95 6.29
C ALA A 331 22.59 4.63 4.99
N VAL A 332 23.55 5.47 4.62
CA VAL A 332 24.36 5.36 3.41
C VAL A 332 25.84 5.11 3.70
N HIS A 333 26.25 4.89 4.95
CA HIS A 333 27.66 4.62 5.29
C HIS A 333 28.20 3.39 4.55
N TRP A 334 27.37 2.36 4.37
CA TRP A 334 27.75 1.18 3.59
C TRP A 334 28.15 1.55 2.15
N ALA A 335 27.45 2.52 1.53
CA ALA A 335 27.69 2.97 0.17
C ALA A 335 28.95 3.84 0.09
N VAL A 336 29.18 4.66 1.12
CA VAL A 336 30.44 5.40 1.30
C VAL A 336 31.62 4.45 1.38
N ASP A 337 31.54 3.41 2.21
CA ASP A 337 32.62 2.42 2.37
C ASP A 337 32.82 1.58 1.11
N GLU A 338 31.75 1.28 0.38
CA GLU A 338 31.84 0.62 -0.91
C GLU A 338 32.50 1.50 -1.98
N ARG A 339 32.14 2.78 -2.05
CA ARG A 339 32.78 3.78 -2.93
C ARG A 339 34.26 3.95 -2.61
N ARG A 340 34.63 3.99 -1.33
CA ARG A 340 36.04 4.05 -0.90
C ARG A 340 36.82 2.84 -1.38
N ARG A 341 36.27 1.63 -1.22
CA ARG A 341 36.88 0.39 -1.72
C ARG A 341 37.01 0.39 -3.23
N TYR A 342 35.97 0.79 -3.95
CA TYR A 342 35.98 0.94 -5.41
C TYR A 342 37.10 1.89 -5.87
N ASN A 343 37.20 3.07 -5.26
CA ASN A 343 38.23 4.05 -5.60
C ASN A 343 39.64 3.55 -5.26
N ALA A 344 39.80 2.83 -4.14
CA ALA A 344 41.07 2.23 -3.76
C ALA A 344 41.52 1.14 -4.75
N ASP A 345 40.59 0.32 -5.24
CA ASP A 345 40.90 -0.68 -6.27
C ASP A 345 41.33 -0.02 -7.58
N ILE A 346 40.61 1.01 -8.04
CA ILE A 346 40.99 1.79 -9.22
C ILE A 346 42.38 2.43 -9.06
N ALA A 347 42.64 3.06 -7.91
CA ALA A 347 43.93 3.69 -7.62
C ALA A 347 45.09 2.68 -7.58
N ALA A 348 44.81 1.44 -7.14
CA ALA A 348 45.77 0.34 -7.15
C ALA A 348 45.89 -0.37 -8.52
N GLY A 349 45.19 0.10 -9.56
CA GLY A 349 45.15 -0.57 -10.87
C GLY A 349 44.41 -1.92 -10.87
N ARG A 350 43.63 -2.22 -9.83
CA ARG A 350 42.80 -3.42 -9.74
C ARG A 350 41.42 -3.17 -10.34
N ARG A 351 40.82 -4.20 -10.93
CA ARG A 351 39.42 -4.15 -11.35
C ARG A 351 38.52 -4.25 -10.10
N PRO A 352 37.61 -3.29 -9.86
CA PRO A 352 36.68 -3.37 -8.76
C PRO A 352 35.82 -4.63 -8.85
N GLN A 353 35.57 -5.28 -7.70
CA GLN A 353 34.80 -6.53 -7.64
C GLN A 353 33.31 -6.35 -7.99
N HIS A 354 32.75 -5.18 -7.69
CA HIS A 354 31.35 -4.85 -7.93
C HIS A 354 31.22 -3.46 -8.56
N ALA A 355 30.21 -3.31 -9.42
CA ALA A 355 29.79 -1.99 -9.90
C ALA A 355 29.10 -1.24 -8.75
N LEU A 356 29.28 0.08 -8.73
CA LEU A 356 28.60 0.94 -7.77
C LEU A 356 27.10 1.00 -8.06
N VAL A 357 26.31 1.24 -7.02
CA VAL A 357 24.86 1.32 -7.10
C VAL A 357 24.44 2.52 -7.98
N PRO A 358 23.56 2.32 -8.98
CA PRO A 358 23.23 3.32 -9.98
C PRO A 358 22.16 4.31 -9.51
N LEU A 359 22.28 4.86 -8.29
CA LEU A 359 21.29 5.79 -7.74
C LEU A 359 21.29 7.11 -8.53
N ARG A 360 20.23 7.37 -9.30
CA ARG A 360 20.08 8.55 -10.17
C ARG A 360 19.35 9.69 -9.47
N SER A 361 18.37 9.39 -8.65
CA SER A 361 17.58 10.42 -7.96
C SER A 361 17.40 10.10 -6.49
N PHE A 362 17.69 11.09 -5.65
CA PHE A 362 17.56 11.02 -4.21
C PHE A 362 16.68 12.18 -3.73
N ASN A 363 15.47 11.88 -3.25
CA ASN A 363 14.51 12.86 -2.75
C ASN A 363 14.26 12.60 -1.26
N VAL A 364 14.60 13.57 -0.40
CA VAL A 364 14.28 13.50 1.02
C VAL A 364 13.54 14.75 1.47
N LYS A 365 12.32 14.55 1.99
CA LYS A 365 11.57 15.64 2.63
C LYS A 365 12.17 15.97 4.00
N HIS A 366 12.28 17.25 4.33
CA HIS A 366 13.07 17.79 5.42
C HIS A 366 12.29 17.69 6.74
N GLY A 367 12.32 16.53 7.37
CA GLY A 367 11.87 16.36 8.76
C GLY A 367 12.97 16.77 9.75
N ASN A 368 13.19 18.07 9.96
CA ASN A 368 14.03 18.68 11.00
C ASN A 368 15.39 18.00 11.27
N LEU A 369 16.47 18.56 10.70
CA LEU A 369 17.89 18.25 10.97
C LEU A 369 18.46 17.04 10.23
N LEU A 370 18.48 17.07 8.89
CA LEU A 370 19.61 16.41 8.22
C LEU A 370 20.87 17.19 8.57
N ALA A 371 21.80 16.57 9.29
CA ALA A 371 23.15 17.10 9.40
C ALA A 371 23.74 17.12 7.98
N GLY A 372 24.40 18.21 7.58
CA GLY A 372 25.04 18.32 6.25
C GLY A 372 25.92 17.12 5.89
N ASP A 373 26.42 16.41 6.90
CA ASP A 373 27.16 15.16 6.79
C ASP A 373 26.42 14.06 6.01
N GLN A 374 25.11 13.88 6.20
CA GLN A 374 24.36 12.85 5.49
C GLN A 374 24.25 13.16 3.99
N ILE A 375 24.11 14.43 3.64
CA ILE A 375 24.05 14.88 2.24
C ILE A 375 25.42 14.69 1.59
N ASN A 376 26.49 15.02 2.33
CA ASN A 376 27.86 14.79 1.88
C ASN A 376 28.13 13.30 1.65
N ASP A 377 27.64 12.42 2.52
CA ASP A 377 27.76 10.97 2.37
C ASP A 377 27.03 10.47 1.11
N VAL A 378 25.79 10.95 0.86
CA VAL A 378 25.03 10.62 -0.36
C VAL A 378 25.79 11.11 -1.60
N ALA A 379 26.21 12.37 -1.61
CA ALA A 379 26.95 12.97 -2.72
C ALA A 379 28.29 12.26 -2.97
N PHE A 380 28.99 11.84 -1.92
CA PHE A 380 30.23 11.09 -2.03
C PHE A 380 30.00 9.67 -2.57
N ALA A 381 29.05 8.94 -1.98
CA ALA A 381 28.76 7.55 -2.31
C ALA A 381 28.23 7.40 -3.74
N PHE A 382 27.33 8.29 -4.15
CA PHE A 382 26.59 8.19 -5.42
C PHE A 382 26.95 9.27 -6.43
N GLY A 383 27.93 10.14 -6.18
CA GLY A 383 28.20 11.32 -7.03
C GLY A 383 28.54 11.05 -8.50
N SER A 384 28.89 9.81 -8.87
CA SER A 384 29.06 9.45 -10.29
C SER A 384 27.80 8.94 -10.98
N THR A 385 26.78 8.57 -10.21
CA THR A 385 25.52 7.99 -10.70
C THR A 385 24.32 8.91 -10.43
N LEU A 386 24.45 9.84 -9.48
CA LEU A 386 23.41 10.76 -9.06
C LEU A 386 23.23 11.88 -10.10
N GLU A 387 22.04 11.92 -10.70
CA GLU A 387 21.58 12.93 -11.66
C GLU A 387 20.80 14.05 -10.96
N SER A 388 20.11 13.72 -9.86
CA SER A 388 19.21 14.62 -9.14
C SER A 388 19.29 14.39 -7.63
N ILE A 389 19.41 15.48 -6.87
CA ILE A 389 19.21 15.49 -5.42
C ILE A 389 18.17 16.56 -5.07
N GLU A 390 17.09 16.15 -4.42
CA GLU A 390 16.02 17.05 -3.99
C GLU A 390 15.86 16.94 -2.48
N ILE A 391 16.01 18.07 -1.80
CA ILE A 391 15.91 18.17 -0.35
C ILE A 391 14.88 19.25 -0.08
N SER A 392 13.68 18.85 0.33
CA SER A 392 12.50 19.73 0.36
C SER A 392 11.99 19.97 1.76
#